data_AF-A0A9D1AWB8-F1
#
_entry.id   AF-A0A9D1AWB8-F1
#
_cell.length_a   1.000
_cell.length_b   1.000
_cell.length_c   1.000
_cell.angle_alpha   90.00
_cell.angle_beta   90.00
_cell.angle_gamma   90.00
#
_symmetry.space_group_name_H-M   'P 1'
#
loop_
_entity.id
_entity.type
_entity.pdbx_description
1 polymer ?
#
loop_
_entity_poly.entity_id
_entity_poly.type
_entity_poly.pdbx_seq_one_letter_code
_entity_poly.pdbx_strand_id
1 'polypeptide(L)'
;MLLTLLLACPTKPTTDGVEPKTTSETGSPTTDTSGSTETGTTETGSTTETGTPGPCALPSLQIGNGAEEHIPLSDDDTVVVVKGDQGGWHIDVSGLVGGTTGIISVLPTVTRISDGLQLAGDQPPTYLALVDTGACEGEFSGVRAFIDDPVLTGSYEEFICTLGGEALELRVEIEDLKAPGSIASGTVRVIAANDPESSCP
;
A
#
# COMPACT_ATOMS: atom_id res chain seq x y z
N MET A 1 26.04 36.32 -20.70
CA MET A 1 25.04 36.22 -21.78
C MET A 1 24.06 35.15 -21.33
N LEU A 2 22.86 35.59 -20.97
CA LEU A 2 21.84 34.88 -20.21
C LEU A 2 20.82 34.29 -21.20
N LEU A 3 20.48 33.00 -21.09
CA LEU A 3 19.26 32.49 -21.73
C LEU A 3 18.66 31.36 -20.88
N THR A 4 17.71 31.76 -20.05
CA THR A 4 16.80 30.91 -19.27
C THR A 4 15.63 30.54 -20.19
N LEU A 5 15.40 29.25 -20.44
CA LEU A 5 14.23 28.78 -21.19
C LEU A 5 13.21 28.17 -20.21
N LEU A 6 12.19 28.95 -19.87
CA LEU A 6 10.98 28.51 -19.19
C LEU A 6 9.99 28.03 -20.27
N LEU A 7 9.58 26.75 -20.21
CA LEU A 7 8.40 26.27 -20.93
C LEU A 7 7.28 26.02 -19.92
N ALA A 8 6.27 26.90 -19.97
CA ALA A 8 4.96 26.70 -19.35
C ALA A 8 3.97 26.18 -20.40
N CYS A 9 3.14 25.21 -20.02
CA CYS A 9 2.04 24.70 -20.85
C CYS A 9 0.71 25.37 -20.39
N PRO A 10 -0.17 25.79 -21.32
CA PRO A 10 -1.29 26.70 -21.03
C PRO A 10 -2.52 26.03 -20.41
N THR A 11 -3.18 26.78 -19.52
CA THR A 11 -4.50 26.52 -18.94
C THR A 11 -5.62 26.67 -19.98
N LYS A 12 -6.62 25.77 -19.93
CA LYS A 12 -7.83 25.78 -20.76
C LYS A 12 -8.91 26.68 -20.12
N PRO A 13 -9.63 27.50 -20.88
CA PRO A 13 -10.57 28.49 -20.34
C PRO A 13 -11.94 27.91 -19.97
N THR A 14 -12.49 28.45 -18.88
CA THR A 14 -13.89 28.40 -18.42
C THR A 14 -14.80 29.17 -19.38
N THR A 15 -16.02 28.67 -19.63
CA THR A 15 -17.09 29.46 -20.26
C THR A 15 -18.32 29.50 -19.35
N ASP A 16 -18.77 30.73 -19.08
CA ASP A 16 -19.96 31.09 -18.34
C ASP A 16 -21.26 30.77 -19.10
N GLY A 17 -22.24 30.27 -18.36
CA GLY A 17 -23.58 30.86 -18.23
C GLY A 17 -24.58 30.83 -19.40
N VAL A 18 -25.66 30.03 -19.25
CA VAL A 18 -27.04 30.43 -19.58
C VAL A 18 -28.04 29.70 -18.65
N GLU A 19 -28.65 30.44 -17.71
CA GLU A 19 -30.02 30.21 -17.20
C GLU A 19 -30.93 31.30 -17.86
N PRO A 20 -32.28 31.30 -17.80
CA PRO A 20 -33.23 30.38 -17.16
C PRO A 20 -34.47 30.02 -18.03
N LYS A 21 -35.30 29.07 -17.58
CA LYS A 21 -36.74 29.07 -17.96
C LYS A 21 -37.63 28.50 -16.85
N THR A 22 -38.21 29.40 -16.09
CA THR A 22 -39.42 29.23 -15.29
C THR A 22 -40.64 29.05 -16.20
N THR A 23 -41.51 28.10 -15.86
CA THR A 23 -42.93 28.13 -16.24
C THR A 23 -43.77 27.93 -15.00
N SER A 24 -44.47 29.00 -14.61
CA SER A 24 -45.64 28.96 -13.75
C SER A 24 -46.82 28.37 -14.51
N GLU A 25 -47.56 27.46 -13.87
CA GLU A 25 -48.98 27.30 -14.14
C GLU A 25 -49.76 27.41 -12.82
N THR A 26 -50.81 28.22 -12.89
CA THR A 26 -51.72 28.61 -11.83
C THR A 26 -52.92 27.68 -11.86
N GLY A 27 -53.24 27.03 -10.74
CA GLY A 27 -54.49 26.29 -10.53
C GLY A 27 -55.04 26.59 -9.14
N SER A 28 -56.18 27.27 -9.10
CA SER A 28 -56.90 27.74 -7.90
C SER A 28 -57.84 26.64 -7.32
N PRO A 29 -58.48 26.87 -6.16
CA PRO A 29 -58.66 25.87 -5.10
C PRO A 29 -59.98 25.09 -5.19
N THR A 30 -60.00 23.91 -4.57
CA THR A 30 -61.24 23.27 -4.10
C THR A 30 -61.04 22.81 -2.66
N THR A 31 -61.72 23.50 -1.75
CA THR A 31 -62.04 23.03 -0.40
C THR A 31 -63.03 21.88 -0.49
N ASP A 32 -62.71 20.75 0.11
CA ASP A 32 -63.72 19.90 0.74
C ASP A 32 -63.19 19.30 2.04
N THR A 33 -64.01 19.48 3.06
CA THR A 33 -63.83 19.06 4.44
C THR A 33 -64.39 17.64 4.60
N SER A 34 -63.58 16.72 5.11
CA SER A 34 -64.07 15.55 5.85
C SER A 34 -62.93 15.00 6.72
N GLY A 35 -63.18 14.99 8.03
CA GLY A 35 -62.20 14.60 9.03
C GLY A 35 -61.92 13.10 9.03
N SER A 36 -60.69 12.76 9.39
CA SER A 36 -60.37 11.48 10.03
C SER A 36 -59.06 11.60 10.80
N THR A 37 -59.06 10.94 11.96
CA THR A 37 -58.15 11.08 13.09
C THR A 37 -56.82 10.33 12.90
N GLU A 38 -55.75 10.92 13.46
CA GLU A 38 -54.45 10.38 13.89
C GLU A 38 -53.83 9.15 13.19
N THR A 39 -52.59 9.31 12.71
CA THR A 39 -51.45 8.53 13.24
C THR A 39 -50.15 9.30 12.98
N GLY A 40 -49.44 9.64 14.05
CA GLY A 40 -48.15 10.29 13.96
C GLY A 40 -47.11 9.38 13.30
N THR A 41 -46.30 9.94 12.41
CA THR A 41 -44.99 9.38 12.07
C THR A 41 -44.00 10.53 12.06
N THR A 42 -43.18 10.54 13.10
CA THR A 42 -41.97 11.33 13.21
C THR A 42 -41.09 10.98 12.01
N GLU A 43 -40.90 11.92 11.08
CA GLU A 43 -39.81 11.81 10.11
C GLU A 43 -38.50 12.00 10.88
N THR A 44 -37.92 10.87 11.26
CA THR A 44 -36.57 10.76 11.79
C THR A 44 -35.60 11.33 10.75
N GLY A 45 -34.97 12.44 11.11
CA GLY A 45 -33.87 13.00 10.35
C GLY A 45 -32.82 11.93 10.09
N SER A 46 -32.39 11.84 8.83
CA SER A 46 -31.26 11.02 8.42
C SER A 46 -30.01 11.52 9.13
N THR A 47 -29.68 10.90 10.25
CA THR A 47 -28.33 10.97 10.81
C THR A 47 -27.44 10.23 9.84
N THR A 48 -26.60 10.96 9.11
CA THR A 48 -25.35 10.38 8.63
C THR A 48 -24.60 10.01 9.92
N GLU A 49 -24.69 8.75 10.32
CA GLU A 49 -23.81 8.22 11.33
C GLU A 49 -22.39 8.34 10.76
N THR A 50 -21.65 9.36 11.19
CA THR A 50 -20.21 9.23 11.37
C THR A 50 -20.02 8.16 12.45
N GLY A 51 -20.26 6.91 12.07
CA GLY A 51 -19.99 5.76 12.90
C GLY A 51 -18.51 5.78 13.20
N THR A 52 -18.17 5.86 14.49
CA THR A 52 -16.85 5.48 14.96
C THR A 52 -16.49 4.16 14.26
N PRO A 53 -15.37 4.08 13.52
CA PRO A 53 -14.98 2.84 12.89
C PRO A 53 -15.02 1.73 13.93
N GLY A 54 -15.79 0.67 13.66
CA GLY A 54 -15.83 -0.49 14.54
C GLY A 54 -14.41 -1.05 14.74
N PRO A 55 -14.18 -1.87 15.79
CA PRO A 55 -12.86 -2.45 15.99
C PRO A 55 -12.50 -3.25 14.74
N CYS A 56 -11.34 -2.94 14.15
CA CYS A 56 -10.80 -3.67 13.02
C CYS A 56 -10.69 -5.17 13.36
N ALA A 57 -10.81 -6.03 12.34
CA ALA A 57 -10.54 -7.46 12.49
C ALA A 57 -9.07 -7.72 12.87
N LEU A 58 -8.70 -8.98 13.13
CA LEU A 58 -7.29 -9.34 13.31
C LEU A 58 -6.47 -8.97 12.05
N PRO A 59 -5.21 -8.54 12.22
CA PRO A 59 -4.38 -8.17 11.09
C PRO A 59 -4.20 -9.31 10.09
N SER A 60 -4.14 -8.96 8.82
CA SER A 60 -3.78 -9.87 7.72
C SER A 60 -2.75 -9.20 6.81
N LEU A 61 -1.98 -10.01 6.09
CA LEU A 61 -0.94 -9.54 5.19
C LEU A 61 -0.92 -10.40 3.93
N GLN A 62 -1.00 -9.76 2.77
CA GLN A 62 -0.60 -10.32 1.48
C GLN A 62 0.73 -9.68 1.08
N ILE A 63 1.76 -10.51 0.97
CA ILE A 63 3.12 -10.04 0.62
C ILE A 63 3.16 -9.73 -0.88
N GLY A 64 3.86 -8.64 -1.21
CA GLY A 64 4.18 -8.29 -2.59
C GLY A 64 5.61 -7.80 -2.74
N ASN A 65 5.98 -7.52 -3.99
CA ASN A 65 7.16 -6.75 -4.34
C ASN A 65 6.73 -5.39 -4.92
N GLY A 66 7.64 -4.41 -4.94
CA GLY A 66 7.39 -3.14 -5.60
C GLY A 66 7.88 -1.93 -4.82
N ALA A 67 8.64 -1.08 -5.51
CA ALA A 67 9.19 0.15 -4.96
C ALA A 67 8.16 1.28 -4.85
N GLU A 68 7.15 1.29 -5.74
CA GLU A 68 6.17 2.38 -5.85
C GLU A 68 4.74 1.92 -5.57
N GLU A 69 4.37 0.69 -5.95
CA GLU A 69 3.04 0.12 -5.78
C GLU A 69 3.09 -1.30 -5.23
N HIS A 70 1.94 -1.82 -4.79
CA HIS A 70 1.82 -3.21 -4.37
C HIS A 70 1.62 -4.14 -5.57
N ILE A 71 2.58 -5.05 -5.80
CA ILE A 71 2.49 -6.14 -6.76
C ILE A 71 2.44 -7.46 -5.96
N PRO A 72 1.30 -8.16 -5.89
CA PRO A 72 1.19 -9.39 -5.09
C PRO A 72 2.19 -10.46 -5.55
N LEU A 73 2.80 -11.14 -4.58
CA LEU A 73 3.68 -12.29 -4.83
C LEU A 73 2.94 -13.61 -4.61
N SER A 74 3.22 -14.57 -5.47
CA SER A 74 2.91 -15.98 -5.33
C SER A 74 4.19 -16.80 -5.18
N ASP A 75 4.06 -18.06 -4.77
CA ASP A 75 5.19 -18.96 -4.71
C ASP A 75 5.87 -19.09 -6.08
N ASP A 76 7.19 -19.04 -6.05
CA ASP A 76 8.12 -19.15 -7.18
C ASP A 76 8.14 -17.94 -8.13
N ASP A 77 7.45 -16.85 -7.77
CA ASP A 77 7.60 -15.58 -8.47
C ASP A 77 9.04 -15.06 -8.37
N THR A 78 9.47 -14.33 -9.39
CA THR A 78 10.82 -13.78 -9.46
C THR A 78 10.87 -12.40 -8.81
N VAL A 79 11.85 -12.19 -7.93
CA VAL A 79 12.15 -10.88 -7.32
C VAL A 79 13.57 -10.45 -7.68
N VAL A 80 13.76 -9.17 -7.95
CA VAL A 80 15.08 -8.62 -8.28
C VAL A 80 15.81 -8.26 -6.98
N VAL A 81 17.07 -8.66 -6.88
CA VAL A 81 18.00 -8.14 -5.87
C VAL A 81 18.60 -6.86 -6.43
N VAL A 82 18.02 -5.72 -6.06
CA VAL A 82 18.28 -4.39 -6.63
C VAL A 82 19.53 -3.77 -6.04
N LYS A 83 20.34 -3.13 -6.89
CA LYS A 83 21.50 -2.32 -6.49
C LYS A 83 21.05 -0.89 -6.20
N GLY A 84 21.11 -0.48 -4.93
CA GLY A 84 20.74 0.88 -4.55
C GLY A 84 21.77 1.92 -4.99
N ASP A 85 21.30 3.13 -5.34
CA ASP A 85 22.14 4.27 -5.75
C ASP A 85 23.23 4.66 -4.75
N GLN A 86 22.97 4.43 -3.45
CA GLN A 86 23.92 4.76 -2.37
C GLN A 86 24.96 3.65 -2.14
N GLY A 87 24.95 2.60 -2.94
CA GLY A 87 25.65 1.35 -2.66
C GLY A 87 24.86 0.49 -1.68
N GLY A 88 24.80 -0.82 -1.94
CA GLY A 88 24.00 -1.77 -1.19
C GLY A 88 23.02 -2.52 -2.07
N TRP A 89 22.52 -3.64 -1.54
CA TRP A 89 21.66 -4.56 -2.27
C TRP A 89 20.41 -4.84 -1.46
N HIS A 90 19.26 -4.89 -2.10
CA HIS A 90 18.00 -5.08 -1.40
C HIS A 90 16.96 -5.77 -2.28
N ILE A 91 15.92 -6.30 -1.65
CA ILE A 91 14.68 -6.68 -2.31
C ILE A 91 13.63 -5.66 -1.89
N ASP A 92 12.92 -5.08 -2.85
CA ASP A 92 11.77 -4.21 -2.57
C ASP A 92 10.56 -5.05 -2.17
N VAL A 93 9.97 -4.69 -1.04
CA VAL A 93 8.85 -5.36 -0.39
C VAL A 93 7.67 -4.41 -0.34
N SER A 94 6.51 -4.93 -0.72
CA SER A 94 5.22 -4.27 -0.60
C SER A 94 4.23 -5.19 0.13
N GLY A 95 3.07 -4.67 0.47
CA GLY A 95 2.03 -5.51 1.06
C GLY A 95 0.66 -4.84 1.10
N LEU A 96 -0.37 -5.67 0.93
CA LEU A 96 -1.75 -5.31 1.23
C LEU A 96 -2.08 -5.81 2.64
N VAL A 97 -2.53 -4.90 3.48
CA VAL A 97 -2.73 -5.10 4.91
C VAL A 97 -4.20 -4.89 5.26
N GLY A 98 -4.79 -5.88 5.92
CA GLY A 98 -6.13 -5.76 6.50
C GLY A 98 -6.09 -5.77 8.02
N GLY A 99 -7.17 -5.34 8.66
CA GLY A 99 -7.33 -5.44 10.11
C GLY A 99 -6.43 -4.51 10.93
N THR A 100 -6.03 -3.35 10.39
CA THR A 100 -5.17 -2.38 11.10
C THR A 100 -5.75 -0.97 11.13
N THR A 101 -5.17 -0.13 12.00
CA THR A 101 -5.54 1.29 12.17
C THR A 101 -4.80 2.25 11.24
N GLY A 102 -4.09 1.72 10.23
CA GLY A 102 -3.43 2.49 9.17
C GLY A 102 -2.03 2.99 9.46
N ILE A 103 -1.43 2.68 10.62
CA ILE A 103 -0.01 2.97 10.90
C ILE A 103 0.64 1.71 11.46
N ILE A 104 1.69 1.23 10.79
CA ILE A 104 2.30 -0.06 11.09
C ILE A 104 3.83 0.04 11.17
N SER A 105 4.44 -0.94 11.83
CA SER A 105 5.83 -1.34 11.53
C SER A 105 5.84 -2.48 10.52
N VAL A 106 6.91 -2.56 9.72
CA VAL A 106 7.16 -3.64 8.75
C VAL A 106 8.59 -4.13 8.96
N LEU A 107 8.75 -5.44 9.13
CA LEU A 107 10.05 -6.08 9.29
C LEU A 107 10.18 -7.26 8.31
N PRO A 108 10.88 -7.07 7.18
CA PRO A 108 11.17 -8.15 6.26
C PRO A 108 12.42 -8.93 6.68
N THR A 109 12.40 -10.23 6.41
CA THR A 109 13.53 -11.15 6.55
C THR A 109 13.64 -12.00 5.30
N VAL A 110 14.88 -12.27 4.87
CA VAL A 110 15.16 -13.06 3.67
C VAL A 110 16.13 -14.17 4.04
N THR A 111 15.78 -15.40 3.71
CA THR A 111 16.61 -16.58 3.96
C THR A 111 16.81 -17.37 2.68
N ARG A 112 18.04 -17.76 2.37
CA ARG A 112 18.31 -18.68 1.25
C ARG A 112 17.88 -20.09 1.64
N ILE A 113 17.02 -20.71 0.82
CA ILE A 113 16.41 -22.00 1.17
C ILE A 113 17.42 -23.15 1.11
N SER A 114 18.39 -23.10 0.19
CA SER A 114 19.31 -24.21 -0.08
C SER A 114 20.20 -24.56 1.12
N ASP A 115 20.55 -23.58 1.95
CA ASP A 115 21.44 -23.76 3.10
C ASP A 115 20.98 -23.06 4.39
N GLY A 116 19.84 -22.36 4.37
CA GLY A 116 19.30 -21.63 5.51
C GLY A 116 20.10 -20.37 5.86
N LEU A 117 20.95 -19.87 4.95
CA LEU A 117 21.70 -18.64 5.20
C LEU A 117 20.74 -17.45 5.25
N GLN A 118 20.71 -16.75 6.38
CA GLN A 118 20.01 -15.48 6.49
C GLN A 118 20.73 -14.42 5.65
N LEU A 119 19.99 -13.84 4.71
CA LEU A 119 20.44 -12.80 3.80
C LEU A 119 20.05 -11.41 4.31
N ALA A 120 18.90 -11.31 4.99
CA ALA A 120 18.39 -10.09 5.59
C ALA A 120 17.60 -10.41 6.86
N GLY A 121 17.83 -9.67 7.94
CA GLY A 121 17.06 -9.81 9.18
C GLY A 121 17.61 -9.12 10.43
N ASP A 122 18.82 -8.55 10.44
CA ASP A 122 19.30 -7.68 11.54
C ASP A 122 18.95 -6.18 11.35
N GLN A 123 18.07 -5.88 10.39
CA GLN A 123 17.61 -4.51 10.13
C GLN A 123 16.48 -4.09 11.09
N PRO A 124 16.42 -2.81 11.49
CA PRO A 124 15.30 -2.30 12.28
C PRO A 124 14.00 -2.29 11.45
N PRO A 125 12.82 -2.38 12.09
CA PRO A 125 11.54 -2.23 11.38
C PRO A 125 11.41 -0.86 10.71
N THR A 126 10.75 -0.85 9.56
CA THR A 126 10.32 0.39 8.90
C THR A 126 8.96 0.79 9.44
N TYR A 127 8.78 2.06 9.82
CA TYR A 127 7.52 2.58 10.33
C TYR A 127 6.86 3.48 9.29
N LEU A 128 5.60 3.21 8.96
CA LEU A 128 4.90 3.94 7.89
C LEU A 128 3.39 4.01 8.15
N ALA A 129 2.75 4.98 7.49
CA ALA A 129 1.30 5.00 7.34
C ALA A 129 0.93 4.27 6.05
N LEU A 130 -0.14 3.49 6.09
CA LEU A 130 -0.67 2.81 4.92
C LEU A 130 -1.38 3.80 3.99
N VAL A 131 -1.33 3.53 2.69
CA VAL A 131 -2.23 4.15 1.71
C VAL A 131 -3.60 3.49 1.89
N ASP A 132 -4.63 4.29 2.17
CA ASP A 132 -5.99 3.81 2.46
C ASP A 132 -6.63 3.19 1.22
N THR A 133 -7.04 1.92 1.33
CA THR A 133 -7.76 1.19 0.29
C THR A 133 -9.18 0.80 0.74
N GLY A 134 -9.56 1.08 1.98
CA GLY A 134 -10.79 0.63 2.58
C GLY A 134 -10.82 0.71 4.10
N ALA A 135 -11.98 0.43 4.69
CA ALA A 135 -12.12 0.44 6.14
C ALA A 135 -11.21 -0.62 6.79
N CYS A 136 -10.25 -0.19 7.59
CA CYS A 136 -9.23 -1.04 8.22
C CYS A 136 -8.30 -1.77 7.23
N GLU A 137 -8.18 -1.27 6.00
CA GLU A 137 -7.33 -1.83 4.96
C GLU A 137 -6.42 -0.75 4.39
N GLY A 138 -5.23 -1.15 3.97
CA GLY A 138 -4.35 -0.27 3.24
C GLY A 138 -3.11 -1.00 2.73
N GLU A 139 -2.35 -0.30 1.90
CA GLU A 139 -1.15 -0.85 1.27
C GLU A 139 0.11 -0.08 1.66
N PHE A 140 1.25 -0.76 1.55
CA PHE A 140 2.57 -0.15 1.58
C PHE A 140 3.43 -0.67 0.44
N SER A 141 4.38 0.15 0.02
CA SER A 141 5.39 -0.16 -1.01
C SER A 141 6.73 0.46 -0.64
N GLY A 142 7.81 0.00 -1.28
CA GLY A 142 9.15 0.58 -1.09
C GLY A 142 9.82 0.27 0.24
N VAL A 143 9.31 -0.69 1.03
CA VAL A 143 10.06 -1.22 2.18
C VAL A 143 11.19 -2.08 1.64
N ARG A 144 12.40 -1.94 2.17
CA ARG A 144 13.57 -2.66 1.66
C ARG A 144 14.01 -3.73 2.63
N ALA A 145 14.22 -4.93 2.11
CA ALA A 145 14.99 -5.96 2.80
C ALA A 145 16.44 -5.85 2.35
N PHE A 146 17.30 -5.24 3.15
CA PHE A 146 18.72 -5.12 2.81
C PHE A 146 19.40 -6.48 2.90
N ILE A 147 20.05 -6.86 1.81
CA ILE A 147 20.91 -8.04 1.77
C ILE A 147 22.25 -7.54 2.28
N ASP A 148 22.59 -7.81 3.53
CA ASP A 148 23.85 -7.39 4.19
C ASP A 148 24.28 -8.26 5.40
N ASP A 149 23.42 -9.17 5.85
CA ASP A 149 23.72 -10.12 6.95
C ASP A 149 24.80 -11.19 6.65
N PRO A 150 25.03 -11.66 5.40
CA PRO A 150 25.99 -12.73 5.14
C PRO A 150 27.42 -12.38 5.54
N VAL A 151 28.07 -13.28 6.29
CA VAL A 151 29.51 -13.20 6.56
C VAL A 151 30.27 -13.84 5.41
N LEU A 152 30.88 -13.01 4.56
CA LEU A 152 31.53 -13.46 3.33
C LEU A 152 33.05 -13.64 3.48
N THR A 153 33.59 -14.62 2.76
CA THR A 153 35.04 -14.82 2.58
C THR A 153 35.58 -14.23 1.26
N GLY A 154 34.69 -13.82 0.36
CA GLY A 154 34.99 -13.22 -0.95
C GLY A 154 34.38 -11.82 -1.12
N SER A 155 34.29 -11.34 -2.35
CA SER A 155 33.68 -10.03 -2.60
C SER A 155 32.16 -10.07 -2.47
N TYR A 156 31.59 -8.94 -2.04
CA TYR A 156 30.15 -8.81 -1.91
C TYR A 156 29.43 -8.93 -3.27
N GLU A 157 30.01 -8.33 -4.31
CA GLU A 157 29.45 -8.36 -5.66
C GLU A 157 29.40 -9.79 -6.22
N GLU A 158 30.48 -10.57 -6.09
CA GLU A 158 30.50 -11.97 -6.54
C GLU A 158 29.43 -12.78 -5.82
N PHE A 159 29.26 -12.58 -4.51
CA PHE A 159 28.22 -13.24 -3.74
C PHE A 159 26.82 -12.90 -4.27
N ILE A 160 26.52 -11.62 -4.48
CA ILE A 160 25.22 -11.20 -5.01
C ILE A 160 24.95 -11.86 -6.36
N CYS A 161 25.93 -11.92 -7.25
CA CYS A 161 25.75 -12.56 -8.55
C CYS A 161 25.41 -14.06 -8.46
N THR A 162 25.81 -14.74 -7.38
CA THR A 162 25.43 -16.13 -7.13
C THR A 162 23.98 -16.32 -6.70
N LEU A 163 23.28 -15.26 -6.30
CA LEU A 163 21.87 -15.35 -5.90
C LEU A 163 20.93 -15.49 -7.10
N GLY A 164 21.35 -15.11 -8.30
CA GLY A 164 20.54 -15.28 -9.52
C GLY A 164 20.10 -16.73 -9.72
N GLY A 165 18.79 -16.97 -9.67
CA GLY A 165 18.16 -18.28 -9.80
C GLY A 165 18.01 -19.05 -8.48
N GLU A 166 18.56 -18.57 -7.36
CA GLU A 166 18.40 -19.21 -6.06
C GLU A 166 16.97 -19.00 -5.52
N ALA A 167 16.51 -19.99 -4.78
CA ALA A 167 15.23 -19.91 -4.09
C ALA A 167 15.41 -19.28 -2.70
N LEU A 168 14.62 -18.24 -2.44
CA LEU A 168 14.62 -17.50 -1.19
C LEU A 168 13.26 -17.64 -0.49
N GLU A 169 13.30 -17.66 0.82
CA GLU A 169 12.14 -17.45 1.68
C GLU A 169 12.08 -15.98 2.06
N LEU A 170 11.05 -15.27 1.59
CA LEU A 170 10.74 -13.90 2.01
C LEU A 170 9.64 -13.96 3.07
N ARG A 171 10.00 -13.63 4.32
CA ARG A 171 9.04 -13.48 5.41
C ARG A 171 8.88 -11.99 5.73
N VAL A 172 7.65 -11.57 5.96
CA VAL A 172 7.33 -10.21 6.35
C VAL A 172 6.45 -10.25 7.60
N GLU A 173 6.83 -9.47 8.61
CA GLU A 173 6.05 -9.25 9.82
C GLU A 173 5.59 -7.80 9.88
N ILE A 174 4.35 -7.58 10.31
CA ILE A 174 3.78 -6.26 10.54
C ILE A 174 3.18 -6.17 11.94
N GLU A 175 3.24 -4.99 12.55
CA GLU A 175 2.56 -4.69 13.82
C GLU A 175 1.78 -3.37 13.70
N ASP A 176 0.53 -3.37 14.18
CA ASP A 176 -0.25 -2.15 14.31
C ASP A 176 0.27 -1.28 15.47
N LEU A 177 0.74 -0.07 15.15
CA LEU A 177 1.34 0.82 16.15
C LEU A 177 0.33 1.46 17.10
N LYS A 178 -0.97 1.48 16.75
CA LYS A 178 -2.02 1.96 17.66
C LYS A 178 -2.67 0.82 18.44
N ALA A 179 -2.37 -0.43 18.10
CA ALA A 179 -2.77 -1.62 18.84
C ALA A 179 -1.58 -2.57 19.05
N PRO A 180 -0.60 -2.21 19.91
CA PRO A 180 0.60 -3.02 20.13
C PRO A 180 0.28 -4.48 20.48
N GLY A 181 1.04 -5.40 19.89
CA GLY A 181 0.80 -6.85 19.94
C GLY A 181 -0.21 -7.37 18.92
N SER A 182 -0.85 -6.49 18.13
CA SER A 182 -1.65 -6.87 16.97
C SER A 182 -0.72 -7.07 15.77
N ILE A 183 -0.31 -8.32 15.56
CA ILE A 183 0.72 -8.72 14.59
C ILE A 183 0.12 -9.62 13.51
N ALA A 184 0.54 -9.41 12.26
CA ALA A 184 0.42 -10.40 11.20
C ALA A 184 1.81 -10.72 10.63
N SER A 185 1.98 -11.94 10.15
CA SER A 185 3.16 -12.29 9.36
C SER A 185 2.77 -13.22 8.23
N GLY A 186 3.53 -13.15 7.15
CA GLY A 186 3.42 -14.04 6.01
C GLY A 186 4.79 -14.52 5.56
N THR A 187 4.80 -15.59 4.78
CA THR A 187 5.99 -16.10 4.11
C THR A 187 5.62 -16.45 2.67
N VAL A 188 6.51 -16.15 1.73
CA VAL A 188 6.40 -16.55 0.33
C VAL A 188 7.75 -17.07 -0.17
N ARG A 189 7.73 -18.15 -0.96
CA ARG A 189 8.93 -18.62 -1.67
C ARG A 189 9.09 -17.82 -2.95
N VAL A 190 10.27 -17.26 -3.18
CA VAL A 190 10.58 -16.48 -4.40
C VAL A 190 11.87 -16.97 -5.05
N ILE A 191 12.05 -16.65 -6.33
CA ILE A 191 13.30 -16.86 -7.05
C ILE A 191 14.01 -15.53 -7.20
N ALA A 192 15.27 -15.45 -6.77
CA ALA A 192 16.06 -14.25 -6.95
C ALA A 192 16.50 -14.07 -8.41
N ALA A 193 16.45 -12.84 -8.90
CA ALA A 193 17.09 -12.40 -10.12
C ALA A 193 18.13 -11.33 -9.80
N ASN A 194 19.24 -11.36 -10.53
CA ASN A 194 20.24 -10.30 -10.44
C ASN A 194 19.67 -9.01 -11.06
N ASP A 195 20.05 -7.87 -10.50
CA ASP A 195 19.73 -6.57 -11.08
C ASP A 195 20.27 -6.48 -12.53
N PRO A 196 19.44 -6.15 -13.53
CA PRO A 196 19.88 -6.02 -14.92
C PRO A 196 20.91 -4.90 -15.14
N GLU A 197 21.01 -3.93 -14.22
CA GLU A 197 22.00 -2.85 -14.26
C GLU A 197 23.31 -3.23 -13.55
N SER A 198 23.37 -4.39 -12.93
CA SER A 198 24.59 -4.91 -12.31
C SER A 198 25.58 -5.47 -13.34
N SER A 199 26.83 -5.64 -12.90
CA SER A 199 27.87 -6.31 -13.69
C SER A 199 27.85 -7.84 -13.55
N CYS A 200 26.77 -8.43 -13.05
CA CYS A 200 26.68 -9.88 -12.93
C CYS A 200 26.69 -10.54 -14.32
N PRO A 201 27.53 -11.58 -14.53
CA PRO A 201 27.69 -12.23 -15.83
C PRO A 201 26.49 -13.09 -16.24
#